data_AF-A0A1G2Y6C1-F1
#
_entry.id   AF-A0A1G2Y6C1-F1
#
_cell.length_a   1.000
_cell.length_b   1.000
_cell.length_c   1.000
_cell.angle_alpha   90.00
_cell.angle_beta   90.00
_cell.angle_gamma   90.00
#
_symmetry.space_group_name_H-M   'P 1'
#
loop_
_entity.id
_entity.type
_entity.pdbx_description
1 polymer ?
#
loop_
_entity_poly.entity_id
_entity_poly.type
_entity_poly.pdbx_seq_one_letter_code
_entity_poly.pdbx_strand_id
1 'polypeptide(L)'
;MRRGELLNLCWQDIDFENKTVDVQPKSDTAHTWQWHVKDTERRGLPLTEELVELLAFHQAQALRPPASSIWLLIEVFWTAPERLRRVP
;
A
#
# COMPACT_ATOMS: atom_id res chain seq x y z
N MET A 1 7.94 1.93 -8.99
CA MET A 1 8.08 1.06 -7.80
C MET A 1 8.22 -0.39 -8.25
N ARG A 2 9.11 -1.19 -7.64
CA ARG A 2 9.26 -2.62 -7.96
C ARG A 2 8.12 -3.42 -7.32
N ARG A 3 7.73 -4.55 -7.91
CA ARG A 3 6.64 -5.41 -7.37
C ARG A 3 6.86 -5.82 -5.91
N GLY A 4 8.10 -6.15 -5.52
CA GLY A 4 8.43 -6.50 -4.14
C GLY A 4 8.30 -5.33 -3.16
N GLU A 5 8.53 -4.09 -3.61
CA GLU A 5 8.33 -2.88 -2.79
C GLU A 5 6.83 -2.66 -2.54
N LEU A 6 6.01 -2.78 -3.59
CA LEU A 6 4.55 -2.66 -3.50
C LEU A 6 3.92 -3.69 -2.55
N LEU A 7 4.40 -4.94 -2.58
CA LEU A 7 3.92 -6.04 -1.72
C LEU A 7 4.30 -5.88 -0.25
N ASN A 8 5.23 -4.97 0.06
CA ASN A 8 5.72 -4.73 1.42
C ASN A 8 5.26 -3.38 2.01
N LEU A 9 4.42 -2.62 1.30
CA LEU A 9 3.85 -1.37 1.79
C LEU A 9 2.77 -1.63 2.85
N CYS A 10 2.80 -0.84 3.92
CA CYS A 10 1.75 -0.73 4.91
C CYS A 10 1.03 0.63 4.79
N TRP A 11 -0.16 0.76 5.37
CA TRP A 11 -0.86 2.06 5.46
C TRP A 11 -0.03 3.16 6.12
N GLN A 12 0.87 2.80 7.04
CA GLN A 12 1.77 3.73 7.74
C GLN A 12 2.87 4.32 6.85
N ASP A 13 3.12 3.74 5.67
CA ASP A 13 4.11 4.27 4.73
C ASP A 13 3.51 5.34 3.80
N ILE A 14 2.20 5.60 3.87
CA ILE A 14 1.52 6.58 3.03
C ILE A 14 1.33 7.86 3.83
N ASP A 15 1.92 8.94 3.34
CA ASP A 15 1.67 10.29 3.81
C ASP A 15 0.67 10.97 2.86
N PHE A 16 -0.58 11.06 3.31
CA PHE A 16 -1.66 11.68 2.55
C PHE A 16 -1.55 13.21 2.48
N GLU A 17 -0.88 13.85 3.44
CA GLU A 17 -0.68 15.31 3.46
C GLU A 17 0.37 15.71 2.42
N ASN A 18 1.53 15.05 2.46
CA ASN A 18 2.63 15.30 1.52
C ASN A 18 2.48 14.55 0.19
N LYS A 19 1.47 13.66 0.07
CA LYS A 19 1.20 12.84 -1.11
C LYS A 19 2.42 12.01 -1.50
N THR A 20 2.99 11.32 -0.53
CA THR A 20 4.15 10.46 -0.74
C THR A 20 3.93 9.07 -0.16
N VAL A 21 4.68 8.12 -0.70
CA VAL A 21 4.79 6.77 -0.14
C VAL A 21 6.25 6.42 0.11
N ASP A 22 6.55 5.96 1.31
CA ASP A 22 7.89 5.61 1.73
C ASP A 22 8.22 4.13 1.47
N VAL A 23 9.20 3.91 0.62
CA VAL A 23 9.79 2.58 0.43
C VAL A 23 10.95 2.43 1.40
N GLN A 24 10.75 1.60 2.43
CA GLN A 24 11.72 1.38 3.49
C GLN A 24 11.75 -0.07 3.99
N PRO A 25 12.90 -0.55 4.49
CA PRO A 25 12.99 -1.89 5.04
C PRO A 25 12.09 -2.03 6.27
N LYS A 26 11.59 -3.25 6.49
CA LYS A 26 10.73 -3.60 7.61
C LYS A 26 11.46 -4.49 8.59
N SER A 27 11.28 -4.19 9.87
CA SER A 27 11.70 -5.09 10.95
C SER A 27 10.69 -6.21 11.12
N ASP A 28 11.10 -7.32 11.74
CA ASP A 28 10.16 -8.33 12.18
C ASP A 28 9.36 -7.81 13.38
N THR A 29 8.04 -7.69 13.23
CA THR A 29 7.13 -7.21 14.28
C THR A 29 5.82 -7.99 14.24
N ALA A 30 4.93 -7.73 15.21
CA ALA A 30 3.57 -8.30 15.18
C ALA A 30 2.76 -7.93 13.91
N HIS A 31 3.22 -6.95 13.14
CA HIS A 31 2.52 -6.42 11.97
C HIS A 31 3.36 -6.46 10.69
N THR A 32 4.67 -6.65 10.76
CA THR A 32 5.53 -6.64 9.57
C THR A 32 6.45 -7.82 9.62
N TRP A 33 6.70 -8.44 8.46
CA TRP A 33 7.77 -9.43 8.36
C TRP A 33 9.08 -8.72 8.10
N GLN A 34 10.20 -9.31 8.54
CA GLN A 34 11.50 -8.77 8.19
C GLN A 34 11.65 -8.71 6.67
N TRP A 35 11.86 -7.50 6.16
CA TRP A 35 12.02 -7.26 4.74
C TRP A 35 13.11 -6.23 4.50
N HIS A 36 14.05 -6.58 3.62
CA HIS A 36 15.11 -5.69 3.21
C HIS A 36 14.82 -5.20 1.80
N VAL A 37 14.82 -3.87 1.60
CA VAL A 37 14.75 -3.30 0.25
C VAL A 37 16.00 -3.71 -0.49
N LYS A 38 15.83 -4.15 -1.74
CA LYS A 38 16.96 -4.47 -2.60
C LYS A 38 17.89 -3.25 -2.71
N ASP A 39 19.19 -3.46 -2.54
CA ASP A 39 20.23 -2.42 -2.55
C ASP A 39 20.13 -1.41 -1.39
N THR A 40 19.31 -1.70 -0.35
CA THR A 40 19.14 -0.87 0.85
C THR A 40 18.64 0.56 0.57
N GLU A 41 18.10 0.79 -0.62
CA GLU A 41 17.62 2.11 -1.04
C GLU A 41 16.33 2.47 -0.29
N ARG A 42 16.36 3.56 0.48
CA ARG A 42 15.17 4.17 1.09
C ARG A 42 14.78 5.39 0.26
N ARG A 43 13.50 5.51 -0.08
CA ARG A 43 13.02 6.66 -0.86
C ARG A 43 11.54 6.90 -0.66
N GLY A 44 11.16 8.18 -0.63
CA GLY A 44 9.79 8.61 -0.84
C GLY A 44 9.49 8.68 -2.33
N LEU A 45 8.35 8.16 -2.75
CA LEU A 45 7.83 8.30 -4.11
C LEU A 45 6.59 9.20 -4.09
N PRO A 46 6.47 10.17 -5.02
CA PRO A 46 5.28 11.00 -5.10
C PRO A 46 4.07 10.17 -5.53
N LEU A 47 2.92 10.46 -4.95
CA LEU A 47 1.60 9.95 -5.32
C LEU A 47 0.86 11.00 -6.13
N THR A 48 0.07 10.56 -7.10
CA THR A 48 -0.86 11.43 -7.83
C THR A 48 -2.11 11.67 -7.00
N GLU A 49 -2.81 12.77 -7.24
CA GLU A 49 -4.08 13.10 -6.54
C GLU A 49 -5.10 11.95 -6.63
N GLU A 50 -5.32 11.43 -7.83
CA GLU A 50 -6.26 10.33 -8.08
C GLU A 50 -5.92 9.08 -7.26
N LEU A 51 -4.62 8.81 -7.07
CA LEU A 51 -4.18 7.66 -6.29
C LEU A 51 -4.38 7.91 -4.79
N VAL A 52 -4.15 9.14 -4.32
CA VAL A 52 -4.40 9.56 -2.93
C VAL A 52 -5.89 9.42 -2.59
N GLU A 53 -6.77 9.90 -3.47
CA GLU A 53 -8.23 9.78 -3.31
C GLU A 53 -8.68 8.31 -3.26
N LEU A 54 -8.16 7.48 -4.18
CA LEU A 54 -8.47 6.05 -4.20
C LEU A 54 -8.01 5.35 -2.91
N LEU A 55 -6.78 5.63 -2.46
CA LEU A 55 -6.23 5.05 -1.24
C LEU A 55 -7.01 5.51 0.01
N ALA A 56 -7.39 6.78 0.09
CA ALA A 56 -8.18 7.32 1.20
C ALA A 56 -9.58 6.68 1.26
N PHE A 57 -10.22 6.49 0.10
CA PHE A 57 -11.50 5.78 0.00
C PHE A 57 -11.40 4.33 0.53
N HIS A 58 -10.34 3.61 0.17
CA HIS A 58 -10.12 2.26 0.68
C HIS A 58 -9.79 2.23 2.17
N GLN A 59 -8.97 3.16 2.65
CA GLN A 59 -8.62 3.25 4.08
C GLN A 59 -9.85 3.51 4.96
N ALA A 60 -10.78 4.36 4.50
CA ALA A 60 -12.01 4.68 5.22
C ALA A 60 -13.01 3.49 5.29
N GLN A 61 -12.96 2.57 4.32
CA GLN A 61 -13.81 1.37 4.30
C GLN A 61 -13.22 0.20 5.08
N ALA A 62 -11.91 0.22 5.34
CA ALA A 62 -11.25 -0.80 6.14
C ALA A 62 -11.77 -0.75 7.58
N LEU A 63 -12.43 -1.82 8.04
CA LEU A 63 -12.99 -1.95 9.39
C LEU A 63 -11.92 -1.76 10.50
N ARG A 64 -10.65 -2.00 10.14
CA ARG A 64 -9.44 -1.61 10.86
C ARG A 64 -8.31 -1.59 9.83
N PRO A 65 -7.63 -0.47 9.53
CA PRO A 65 -6.52 -0.48 8.59
C PRO A 65 -5.45 -1.42 9.15
N PRO A 66 -5.13 -2.53 8.46
CA PRO A 66 -4.14 -3.46 8.96
C PRO A 66 -2.79 -2.74 9.00
N ALA A 67 -2.08 -2.87 10.12
CA ALA A 67 -0.70 -2.40 10.23
C ALA A 67 0.29 -3.21 9.35
N SER A 68 -0.21 -4.25 8.67
CA SER A 68 0.56 -5.26 7.98
C SER A 68 0.53 -5.17 6.47
N SER A 69 1.69 -5.45 5.86
CA SER A 69 2.02 -5.14 4.48
C SER A 69 1.27 -5.96 3.42
N ILE A 70 0.82 -7.17 3.78
CA ILE A 70 0.18 -8.10 2.85
C ILE A 70 -1.29 -7.72 2.52
N TRP A 71 -1.91 -6.84 3.31
CA TRP A 71 -3.35 -6.59 3.19
C TRP A 71 -3.73 -5.41 2.31
N LEU A 72 -2.83 -4.45 2.08
CA LEU A 72 -3.11 -3.26 1.26
C LEU A 72 -3.52 -3.65 -0.18
N LEU A 73 -2.85 -4.65 -0.75
CA LEU A 73 -3.12 -5.14 -2.09
C LEU A 73 -4.38 -6.01 -2.17
N ILE A 74 -4.63 -6.86 -1.16
CA ILE A 74 -5.82 -7.71 -1.14
C ILE A 74 -7.06 -6.82 -1.00
N GLU A 75 -7.05 -5.82 -0.13
CA GLU A 75 -8.22 -4.96 0.08
C GLU A 75 -8.50 -4.08 -1.15
N VAL A 76 -7.49 -3.42 -1.73
CA VAL A 76 -7.67 -2.56 -2.92
C VAL A 76 -8.06 -3.37 -4.17
N PHE A 77 -7.54 -4.59 -4.37
CA PHE A 77 -7.84 -5.37 -5.58
C PHE A 77 -9.00 -6.37 -5.44
N TRP A 78 -9.39 -6.78 -4.22
CA TRP A 78 -10.44 -7.80 -4.01
C TRP A 78 -11.80 -7.20 -3.60
N THR A 79 -11.86 -5.96 -3.11
CA THR A 79 -13.13 -5.33 -2.67
C THR A 79 -13.98 -4.71 -3.80
N ALA A 80 -13.70 -5.01 -5.07
CA ALA A 80 -14.56 -4.62 -6.19
C ALA A 80 -14.95 -5.84 -7.06
N PRO A 81 -15.81 -6.75 -6.57
CA PRO A 81 -16.27 -7.90 -7.36
C PRO A 81 -17.12 -7.52 -8.58
N GLU A 82 -17.53 -6.26 -8.74
CA GLU A 82 -18.50 -5.86 -9.77
C GLU A 82 -17.90 -5.17 -11.01
N ARG A 83 -16.63 -4.75 -11.00
CA ARG A 83 -16.10 -3.91 -12.11
C ARG A 83 -15.37 -4.64 -13.23
N LEU A 84 -15.26 -5.98 -13.19
CA LEU A 84 -14.56 -6.79 -14.21
C LEU A 84 -15.48 -7.70 -15.05
N ARG A 85 -16.81 -7.56 -15.00
CA ARG A 85 -17.75 -8.34 -15.84
C ARG A 85 -18.33 -7.62 -17.06
N ARG A 86 -17.70 -6.56 -17.57
CA ARG A 86 -18.10 -5.96 -18.85
C ARG A 86 -16.90 -5.45 -19.64
N VAL A 87 -16.25 -6.37 -20.34
CA VAL A 87 -15.70 -6.10 -21.68
C VAL A 87 -16.09 -7.33 -22.51
N PRO A 88 -16.74 -7.17 -23.69
CA PRO A 88 -17.21 -8.28 -24.52
C PRO A 88 -16.10 -9.20 -25.02
#